data_AF-A0A498L471-F1
#
_entry.id   AF-A0A498L471-F1
#
_cell.length_a   1.000
_cell.length_b   1.000
_cell.length_c   1.000
_cell.angle_alpha   90.00
_cell.angle_beta   90.00
_cell.angle_gamma   90.00
#
_symmetry.space_group_name_H-M   'P 1'
#
loop_
_entity.id
_entity.type
_entity.pdbx_description
1 polymer ?
#
loop_
_entity_poly.entity_id
_entity_poly.type
_entity_poly.pdbx_seq_one_letter_code
_entity_poly.pdbx_strand_id
1 'polypeptide(L)'
;MKNAAKKNKTSDIVLVFFPIVSRTGTDIDAAMKNIESLGNKPVILVVLHHTFDPEAVVSDSSKFVNRDNTLTVDCLFYEDKGLLECKRNNNAVKAAAKWLKSKKDELKQIKENRKKQKRSSAES
;
A
#
# COMPACT_ATOMS: atom_id res chain seq x y z
N MET A 1 17.60 -8.87 -32.64
CA MET A 1 17.02 -7.72 -31.90
C MET A 1 17.35 -7.87 -30.42
N LYS A 2 17.97 -6.88 -29.80
CA LYS A 2 18.36 -6.94 -28.38
C LYS A 2 17.11 -6.74 -27.53
N ASN A 3 16.61 -7.80 -26.88
CA ASN A 3 15.62 -7.66 -25.81
C ASN A 3 16.33 -6.98 -24.63
N ALA A 4 16.15 -5.68 -24.51
CA ALA A 4 16.51 -4.96 -23.29
C ALA A 4 15.66 -5.56 -22.17
N ALA A 5 16.27 -6.43 -21.34
CA ALA A 5 15.66 -6.89 -20.11
C ALA A 5 15.19 -5.64 -19.35
N LYS A 6 13.87 -5.47 -19.24
CA LYS A 6 13.24 -4.42 -18.45
C LYS A 6 13.82 -4.60 -17.05
N LYS A 7 14.74 -3.72 -16.65
CA LYS A 7 15.34 -3.75 -15.31
C LYS A 7 14.19 -3.50 -14.34
N ASN A 8 13.62 -4.57 -13.78
CA ASN A 8 12.56 -4.47 -12.79
C ASN A 8 13.15 -3.71 -11.60
N LYS A 9 12.81 -2.43 -11.48
CA LYS A 9 13.14 -1.65 -10.28
C LYS A 9 12.51 -2.40 -9.11
N THR A 10 13.35 -2.90 -8.22
CA THR A 10 12.90 -3.57 -7.01
C THR A 10 12.43 -2.51 -6.02
N SER A 11 11.13 -2.47 -5.74
CA SER A 11 10.58 -1.61 -4.68
C SER A 11 10.57 -2.36 -3.34
N ASP A 12 10.94 -1.63 -2.28
CA ASP A 12 10.83 -2.09 -0.89
C ASP A 12 9.37 -2.08 -0.39
N ILE A 13 8.55 -1.14 -0.90
CA ILE A 13 7.13 -0.94 -0.54
C ILE A 13 6.34 -0.61 -1.81
N VAL A 14 5.09 -1.06 -1.92
CA VAL A 14 4.18 -0.77 -3.04
C VAL A 14 3.00 0.08 -2.57
N LEU A 15 2.65 1.12 -3.33
CA LEU A 15 1.48 1.95 -3.12
C LEU A 15 0.48 1.61 -4.25
N VAL A 16 -0.74 1.20 -3.90
CA VAL A 16 -1.80 0.85 -4.87
C VAL A 16 -2.96 1.81 -4.67
N PHE A 17 -3.35 2.52 -5.73
CA PHE A 17 -4.53 3.39 -5.73
C PHE A 17 -5.70 2.66 -6.38
N PHE A 18 -6.85 2.69 -5.73
CA PHE A 18 -8.02 1.94 -6.17
C PHE A 18 -9.30 2.78 -6.05
N PRO A 19 -9.87 3.31 -7.15
CA PRO A 19 -11.19 3.94 -7.11
C PRO A 19 -12.29 2.89 -6.93
N ILE A 20 -13.22 3.13 -6.00
CA ILE A 20 -14.45 2.35 -5.93
C ILE A 20 -15.36 2.81 -7.07
N VAL A 21 -15.64 1.91 -8.00
CA VAL A 21 -16.44 2.18 -9.21
C VAL A 21 -17.82 1.53 -9.12
N SER A 22 -17.92 0.36 -8.45
CA SER A 22 -19.17 -0.40 -8.38
C SER A 22 -19.65 -0.61 -6.95
N ARG A 23 -18.89 -1.37 -6.14
CA ARG A 23 -19.18 -1.74 -4.76
C ARG A 23 -17.89 -2.07 -4.05
N THR A 24 -17.70 -1.56 -2.83
CA THR A 24 -16.46 -1.71 -2.03
C THR A 24 -15.91 -3.14 -2.00
N GLY A 25 -16.75 -4.15 -1.73
CA GLY A 25 -16.30 -5.54 -1.67
C GLY A 25 -15.78 -6.10 -3.00
N THR A 26 -16.57 -5.98 -4.07
CA THR A 26 -16.22 -6.55 -5.39
C THR A 26 -14.95 -5.93 -5.97
N ASP A 27 -14.85 -4.62 -5.81
CA ASP A 27 -13.74 -3.81 -6.27
C ASP A 27 -12.44 -4.16 -5.51
N ILE A 28 -12.51 -4.31 -4.18
CA ILE A 28 -11.38 -4.76 -3.36
C ILE A 28 -10.98 -6.20 -3.70
N ASP A 29 -11.92 -7.13 -3.87
CA ASP A 29 -11.61 -8.52 -4.23
C ASP A 29 -10.82 -8.59 -5.56
N ALA A 30 -11.18 -7.77 -6.54
CA ALA A 30 -10.47 -7.66 -7.81
C ALA A 30 -9.06 -7.05 -7.62
N ALA A 31 -8.92 -6.03 -6.77
CA ALA A 31 -7.63 -5.45 -6.41
C ALA A 31 -6.72 -6.50 -5.75
N MET A 32 -7.27 -7.29 -4.83
CA MET A 32 -6.52 -8.28 -4.04
C MET A 32 -5.91 -9.37 -4.93
N LYS A 33 -6.62 -9.86 -5.95
CA LYS A 33 -6.08 -10.79 -6.95
C LYS A 33 -4.80 -10.29 -7.61
N ASN A 34 -4.70 -8.98 -7.85
CA ASN A 34 -3.49 -8.37 -8.42
C ASN A 34 -2.37 -8.25 -7.37
N ILE A 35 -2.73 -7.92 -6.13
CA ILE A 35 -1.80 -7.68 -5.02
C ILE A 35 -1.20 -8.98 -4.48
N GLU A 36 -1.91 -10.11 -4.55
CA GLU A 36 -1.43 -11.43 -4.14
C GLU A 36 -0.13 -11.83 -4.86
N SER A 37 0.01 -11.46 -6.14
CA SER A 37 1.23 -11.70 -6.93
C SER A 37 2.48 -11.00 -6.38
N LEU A 38 2.33 -10.02 -5.49
CA LEU A 38 3.43 -9.30 -4.84
C LEU A 38 4.05 -10.09 -3.67
N GLY A 39 3.53 -11.28 -3.36
CA GLY A 39 3.97 -12.09 -2.23
C GLY A 39 3.78 -11.35 -0.91
N ASN A 40 4.75 -11.43 0.01
CA ASN A 40 4.71 -10.73 1.30
C ASN A 40 5.30 -9.30 1.28
N LYS A 41 5.38 -8.67 0.10
CA LYS A 41 5.90 -7.30 0.01
C LYS A 41 4.99 -6.32 0.78
N PRO A 42 5.52 -5.35 1.54
CA PRO A 42 4.69 -4.34 2.17
C PRO A 42 3.87 -3.55 1.13
N VAL A 43 2.56 -3.44 1.36
CA VAL A 43 1.62 -2.73 0.47
C VAL A 43 0.83 -1.71 1.27
N ILE A 44 0.57 -0.55 0.68
CA ILE A 44 -0.48 0.37 1.13
C ILE A 44 -1.54 0.42 0.05
N LEU A 45 -2.75 0.00 0.40
CA LEU A 45 -3.93 0.09 -0.44
C LEU A 45 -4.66 1.41 -0.12
N VAL A 46 -4.67 2.32 -1.09
CA VAL A 46 -5.37 3.61 -1.02
C VAL A 46 -6.68 3.47 -1.77
N VAL A 47 -7.77 3.32 -1.02
CA VAL A 47 -9.12 3.20 -1.58
C VAL A 47 -9.69 4.61 -1.78
N LEU A 48 -10.05 4.94 -3.01
CA LEU A 48 -10.55 6.24 -3.43
C LEU A 48 -12.07 6.16 -3.59
N HIS A 49 -12.81 6.81 -2.70
CA HIS A 49 -14.26 6.92 -2.74
C HIS A 49 -14.63 8.19 -3.51
N HIS A 50 -15.31 8.02 -4.63
CA HIS A 50 -15.74 9.15 -5.45
C HIS A 50 -16.91 9.87 -4.79
N THR A 51 -16.70 11.11 -4.37
CA THR A 51 -17.73 11.95 -3.73
C THR A 51 -17.32 13.41 -3.78
N PHE A 52 -18.29 14.33 -3.83
CA PHE A 52 -18.04 15.75 -3.64
C PHE A 52 -18.14 16.18 -2.16
N ASP A 53 -18.72 15.33 -1.30
CA ASP A 53 -18.97 15.62 0.12
C ASP A 53 -17.71 15.28 0.96
N PRO A 54 -17.05 16.28 1.59
CA PRO A 54 -15.86 16.05 2.41
C PRO A 54 -16.14 15.30 3.71
N GLU A 55 -17.40 15.23 4.15
CA GLU A 55 -17.84 14.54 5.37
C GLU A 55 -18.54 13.21 5.09
N ALA A 56 -18.45 12.72 3.84
CA ALA A 56 -19.08 11.48 3.42
C ALA A 56 -18.69 10.30 4.33
N VAL A 57 -19.71 9.57 4.79
CA VAL A 57 -19.54 8.33 5.54
C VAL A 57 -19.33 7.19 4.54
N VAL A 58 -18.09 6.69 4.49
CA VAL A 58 -17.72 5.55 3.67
C VAL A 58 -17.46 4.32 4.53
N SER A 59 -17.68 3.14 3.96
CA SER A 59 -17.37 1.88 4.61
C SER A 59 -15.87 1.77 4.91
N ASP A 60 -15.55 1.09 6.01
CA ASP A 60 -14.17 0.77 6.37
C ASP A 60 -13.65 -0.36 5.47
N SER A 61 -12.80 0.00 4.51
CA SER A 61 -12.30 -0.92 3.49
C SER A 61 -11.33 -1.96 4.04
N SER A 62 -10.74 -1.71 5.22
CA SER A 62 -9.82 -2.67 5.86
C SER A 62 -10.48 -4.01 6.16
N LYS A 63 -11.81 -4.02 6.36
CA LYS A 63 -12.61 -5.22 6.64
C LYS A 63 -12.68 -6.21 5.47
N PHE A 64 -12.37 -5.77 4.27
CA PHE A 64 -12.39 -6.60 3.06
C PHE A 64 -10.97 -7.05 2.64
N VAL A 65 -9.94 -6.69 3.40
CA VAL A 65 -8.54 -7.02 3.08
C VAL A 65 -8.02 -8.07 4.05
N ASN A 66 -7.87 -9.31 3.57
CA ASN A 66 -7.28 -10.41 4.33
C ASN A 66 -5.84 -10.70 3.85
N ARG A 67 -4.92 -9.76 4.08
CA ARG A 67 -3.52 -9.91 3.68
C ARG A 67 -2.58 -9.20 4.65
N ASP A 68 -1.65 -9.97 5.21
CA ASP A 68 -0.57 -9.43 6.05
C ASP A 68 0.29 -8.40 5.32
N ASN A 69 0.98 -7.56 6.10
CA ASN A 69 1.84 -6.49 5.55
C ASN A 69 1.11 -5.56 4.57
N THR A 70 -0.19 -5.37 4.78
CA THR A 70 -1.02 -4.42 4.04
C THR A 70 -1.58 -3.37 5.00
N LEU A 71 -1.38 -2.09 4.68
CA LEU A 71 -2.16 -1.01 5.27
C LEU A 71 -3.25 -0.61 4.30
N THR A 72 -4.50 -0.56 4.76
CA THR A 72 -5.61 0.00 3.98
C THR A 72 -5.95 1.39 4.50
N VAL A 73 -6.08 2.35 3.59
CA VAL A 73 -6.54 3.72 3.91
C VAL A 73 -7.66 4.14 2.97
N ASP A 74 -8.71 4.72 3.53
CA ASP A 74 -9.85 5.25 2.79
C ASP A 74 -9.70 6.76 2.58
N CYS A 75 -9.79 7.18 1.32
CA CYS A 75 -9.68 8.56 0.89
C CYS A 75 -10.91 8.99 0.08
N LEU A 76 -11.35 10.23 0.24
CA LEU A 76 -12.39 10.83 -0.60
C LEU A 76 -11.75 11.60 -1.74
N PHE A 77 -12.26 11.42 -2.95
CA PHE A 77 -11.79 12.14 -4.12
C PHE A 77 -12.95 12.62 -5.00
N TYR A 78 -12.69 13.67 -5.76
CA TYR A 78 -13.58 14.15 -6.81
C TYR A 78 -12.76 14.49 -8.04
N GLU A 79 -13.24 14.16 -9.24
CA GLU A 79 -12.47 14.23 -10.50
C GLU A 79 -11.80 15.60 -10.72
N ASP A 80 -12.52 16.70 -10.49
CA ASP A 80 -12.01 18.05 -10.71
C ASP A 80 -11.11 18.58 -9.57
N LYS A 81 -11.18 17.98 -8.39
CA LYS A 81 -10.47 18.46 -7.18
C LYS A 81 -9.33 17.54 -6.74
N GLY A 82 -9.29 16.31 -7.25
CA GLY A 82 -8.45 15.26 -6.71
C GLY A 82 -8.90 14.85 -5.30
N LEU A 83 -7.93 14.65 -4.40
CA LEU A 83 -8.21 14.32 -3.01
C LEU A 83 -8.84 15.52 -2.28
N LEU A 84 -9.97 15.28 -1.62
CA LEU A 84 -10.64 16.33 -0.85
C LEU A 84 -9.81 16.78 0.36
N GLU A 85 -9.88 18.06 0.68
CA GLU A 85 -9.35 18.60 1.94
C GLU A 85 -10.31 18.28 3.09
N CYS A 86 -10.13 17.11 3.72
CA CYS A 86 -10.98 16.70 4.84
C CYS A 86 -10.20 15.95 5.91
N LYS A 87 -10.82 15.80 7.09
CA LYS A 87 -10.22 15.11 8.24
C LYS A 87 -9.85 13.66 7.89
N ARG A 88 -10.68 12.97 7.11
CA ARG A 88 -10.43 11.58 6.68
C ARG A 88 -9.15 11.47 5.87
N ASN A 89 -8.99 12.27 4.83
CA ASN A 89 -7.80 12.25 3.97
C ASN A 89 -6.54 12.66 4.74
N ASN A 90 -6.63 13.66 5.61
CA ASN A 90 -5.53 14.06 6.48
C ASN A 90 -5.08 12.91 7.40
N ASN A 91 -6.03 12.16 7.96
CA ASN A 91 -5.74 11.00 8.79
C ASN A 91 -5.16 9.84 7.97
N ALA A 92 -5.68 9.58 6.77
CA ALA A 92 -5.18 8.57 5.85
C ALA A 92 -3.70 8.83 5.49
N VAL A 93 -3.35 10.07 5.12
CA VAL A 93 -1.96 10.47 4.81
C VAL A 93 -1.06 10.30 6.04
N LYS A 94 -1.51 10.74 7.23
CA LYS A 94 -0.74 10.56 8.48
C LYS A 94 -0.52 9.09 8.82
N ALA A 95 -1.55 8.24 8.65
CA ALA A 95 -1.46 6.81 8.88
C ALA A 95 -0.47 6.15 7.91
N ALA A 96 -0.57 6.47 6.62
CA ALA A 96 0.35 5.99 5.60
C ALA A 96 1.79 6.41 5.89
N ALA A 97 2.03 7.68 6.21
CA ALA A 97 3.37 8.19 6.55
C ALA A 97 3.95 7.49 7.79
N LYS A 98 3.14 7.31 8.85
CA LYS A 98 3.55 6.60 10.07
C LYS A 98 3.92 5.15 9.78
N TRP A 99 3.10 4.45 9.01
CA TRP A 99 3.33 3.07 8.64
C TRP A 99 4.55 2.90 7.74
N LEU A 100 4.74 3.79 6.75
CA LEU A 100 5.93 3.82 5.91
C LEU A 100 7.22 3.96 6.73
N LYS A 101 7.21 4.84 7.73
CA LYS A 101 8.35 5.01 8.63
C LYS A 101 8.65 3.72 9.40
N SER A 102 7.63 3.10 9.98
CA SER A 102 7.76 1.83 10.70
C SER A 102 8.32 0.71 9.80
N LYS A 103 7.79 0.54 8.58
CA LYS A 103 8.27 -0.48 7.64
C LYS A 103 9.68 -0.21 7.13
N LYS A 104 10.05 1.06 6.94
CA LYS A 104 11.43 1.42 6.59
C LYS A 104 12.41 0.98 7.67
N ASP A 105 12.07 1.18 8.94
CA ASP A 105 12.94 0.81 10.06
C ASP A 105 13.02 -0.72 10.23
N GLU A 106 11.90 -1.44 10.09
CA GLU A 106 11.86 -2.90 10.07
C GLU A 106 12.75 -3.49 8.96
N LEU A 107 12.62 -2.97 7.74
CA LEU A 107 13.40 -3.45 6.59
C LEU A 107 14.91 -3.17 6.75
N LYS A 108 15.30 -2.07 7.41
CA LYS A 108 16.71 -1.80 7.71
C LYS A 108 17.27 -2.86 8.67
N GLN A 109 16.57 -3.14 9.76
CA GLN A 109 17.00 -4.14 10.75
C GLN A 109 17.13 -5.53 10.11
N ILE A 110 16.18 -5.94 9.27
CA ILE A 110 16.25 -7.21 8.52
C ILE A 110 17.49 -7.25 7.62
N LYS A 111 17.79 -6.17 6.90
CA LYS A 111 18.97 -6.09 6.02
C LYS A 111 20.28 -6.15 6.82
N GLU A 112 20.34 -5.52 7.99
CA GLU A 112 21.51 -5.56 8.88
C GLU A 112 21.74 -6.95 9.48
N ASN A 113 20.68 -7.59 9.98
CA ASN A 113 20.75 -8.94 10.55
C ASN A 113 21.23 -9.97 9.51
N ARG A 114 20.71 -9.89 8.28
CA ARG A 114 21.16 -10.73 7.16
C ARG A 114 22.64 -10.54 6.80
N LYS A 115 23.18 -9.32 6.94
CA LYS A 115 24.61 -9.05 6.71
C LYS A 115 25.49 -9.67 7.80
N LYS A 116 25.08 -9.56 9.06
CA LYS A 116 25.81 -10.14 10.21
C LYS A 116 25.88 -11.66 10.11
N GLN A 117 24.76 -12.31 9.81
CA GLN A 117 24.68 -13.77 9.67
C GLN A 117 25.55 -14.32 8.53
N LYS A 118 25.67 -13.58 7.41
CA LYS A 118 26.54 -13.98 6.30
C LYS A 118 28.03 -13.87 6.63
N ARG A 119 28.42 -12.94 7.51
CA ARG A 119 29.82 -12.78 7.93
C ARG A 119 30.23 -13.90 8.88
N SER A 120 29.39 -14.23 9.86
CA SER A 120 29.65 -15.33 10.79
C SER A 120 29.76 -16.69 10.09
N SER A 121 28.97 -16.95 9.05
CA SER A 121 29.03 -18.20 8.27
C SER A 121 30.18 -18.26 7.25
N ALA A 122 30.89 -17.15 6.99
CA ALA A 122 32.05 -17.12 6.11
C ALA A 122 33.38 -17.20 6.89
N GLU A 123 33.34 -16.98 8.21
CA GLU A 123 34.46 -17.07 9.14
C GLU A 123 34.49 -18.42 9.88
N SER A 124 33.51 -19.30 9.61
CA SER A 124 33.43 -20.69 10.06
C SER A 124 33.80 -21.63 8.92
#